data_AF-A0A0H4I5W9-F1
#
_entry.id   AF-A0A0H4I5W9-F1
#
_cell.length_a   1.000
_cell.length_b   1.000
_cell.length_c   1.000
_cell.angle_alpha   90.00
_cell.angle_beta   90.00
_cell.angle_gamma   90.00
#
_symmetry.space_group_name_H-M   'P 1'
#
loop_
_entity.id
_entity.type
_entity.pdbx_description
1 polymer ?
#
loop_
_entity_poly.entity_id
_entity_poly.type
_entity_poly.pdbx_seq_one_letter_code
_entity_poly.pdbx_strand_id
1 'polypeptide(L)'
;MQGKITSIRDYVNKVKIRCTYNTAAEALGIKPAKFKKLLGDRKSENSWFVNAGAGEPVGYADNEKHADLYRTTRIITSAEVP
;
A
#
# COMPACT_ATOMS: atom_id res chain seq x y z
N MET A 1 15.00 -5.66 6.59
CA MET A 1 13.98 -4.59 6.48
C MET A 1 13.21 -4.68 5.18
N GLN A 2 13.91 -4.79 4.04
CA GLN A 2 13.30 -4.96 2.72
C GLN A 2 12.37 -6.19 2.63
N GLY A 3 12.75 -7.33 3.24
CA GLY A 3 11.90 -8.52 3.30
C GLY A 3 10.52 -8.30 3.95
N LYS A 4 10.42 -7.47 5.00
CA LYS A 4 9.12 -7.18 5.63
C LYS A 4 8.21 -6.34 4.72
N ILE A 5 8.79 -5.42 3.95
CA ILE A 5 8.05 -4.61 2.98
C ILE A 5 7.54 -5.50 1.84
N THR A 6 8.39 -6.40 1.35
CA THR A 6 7.98 -7.41 0.37
C THR A 6 6.82 -8.24 0.92
N SER A 7 6.88 -8.71 2.18
CA SER A 7 5.78 -9.47 2.77
C SER A 7 4.45 -8.69 2.83
N ILE A 8 4.48 -7.40 3.23
CA ILE A 8 3.26 -6.57 3.25
C ILE A 8 2.74 -6.35 1.83
N ARG A 9 3.63 -6.05 0.87
CA ARG A 9 3.28 -5.88 -0.53
C ARG A 9 2.63 -7.14 -1.10
N ASP A 10 3.24 -8.29 -0.87
CA ASP A 10 2.75 -9.57 -1.38
C ASP A 10 1.41 -9.92 -0.73
N TYR A 11 1.23 -9.62 0.56
CA TYR A 11 -0.05 -9.77 1.24
C TYR A 11 -1.14 -8.91 0.60
N VAL A 12 -0.95 -7.59 0.44
CA VAL A 12 -1.99 -6.70 -0.13
C VAL A 12 -2.30 -7.04 -1.58
N ASN A 13 -1.30 -7.49 -2.36
CA ASN A 13 -1.51 -7.98 -3.72
C ASN A 13 -2.30 -9.30 -3.73
N LYS A 14 -2.02 -10.21 -2.81
CA LYS A 14 -2.71 -11.50 -2.68
C LYS A 14 -4.17 -11.32 -2.25
N VAL A 15 -4.43 -10.48 -1.24
CA VAL A 15 -5.79 -10.22 -0.77
C VAL A 15 -6.55 -9.20 -1.62
N LYS A 16 -5.84 -8.46 -2.49
CA LYS A 16 -6.40 -7.43 -3.38
C LYS A 16 -7.17 -6.35 -2.60
N ILE A 17 -6.56 -5.88 -1.52
CA ILE A 17 -7.13 -4.86 -0.63
C ILE A 17 -6.15 -3.69 -0.54
N ARG A 18 -6.69 -2.48 -0.68
CA ARG A 18 -5.92 -1.23 -0.52
C ARG A 18 -5.50 -1.04 0.92
N CYS A 19 -4.29 -0.53 1.14
CA CYS A 19 -3.73 -0.28 2.47
C CYS A 19 -3.14 1.12 2.52
N THR A 20 -3.34 1.86 3.61
CA THR A 20 -2.75 3.20 3.68
C THR A 20 -1.24 3.13 3.92
N TYR A 21 -0.50 4.10 3.39
CA TYR A 21 0.93 4.25 3.70
C TYR A 21 1.20 4.36 5.20
N ASN A 22 0.28 4.96 5.95
CA ASN A 22 0.40 5.11 7.39
C ASN A 22 0.34 3.74 8.08
N THR A 23 -0.68 2.96 7.76
CA THR A 23 -0.87 1.61 8.31
C THR A 23 0.27 0.66 7.95
N ALA A 24 0.70 0.67 6.69
CA ALA A 24 1.82 -0.17 6.25
C ALA A 24 3.14 0.20 6.96
N ALA A 25 3.36 1.50 7.21
CA ALA A 25 4.52 1.97 7.94
C ALA A 25 4.44 1.67 9.45
N GLU A 26 3.25 1.80 10.04
CA GLU A 26 2.97 1.47 11.44
C GLU A 26 3.18 -0.02 11.72
N ALA A 27 2.70 -0.91 10.85
CA ALA A 27 2.94 -2.35 10.93
C ALA A 27 4.44 -2.73 10.92
N LEU A 28 5.28 -1.83 10.39
CA LEU A 28 6.73 -1.98 10.35
C LEU A 28 7.47 -1.18 11.44
N GLY A 29 6.75 -0.39 12.24
CA GLY A 29 7.32 0.51 13.23
C GLY A 29 8.18 1.64 12.63
N ILE A 30 7.86 2.10 11.42
CA ILE A 30 8.59 3.16 10.72
C ILE A 30 7.69 4.33 10.34
N LYS A 31 8.31 5.46 9.96
CA LYS A 31 7.58 6.61 9.43
C LYS A 31 7.11 6.37 7.99
N PRO A 32 5.93 6.88 7.57
CA PRO A 32 5.40 6.73 6.21
C PRO A 32 6.36 7.21 5.12
N ALA A 33 7.08 8.31 5.36
CA ALA A 33 8.10 8.83 4.44
C ALA A 33 9.26 7.84 4.22
N LYS A 34 9.65 7.10 5.27
CA LYS A 34 10.69 6.05 5.19
C LYS A 34 10.15 4.83 4.44
N PHE A 35 8.92 4.43 4.71
CA PHE A 35 8.26 3.36 3.97
C PHE A 35 8.19 3.66 2.46
N LYS A 36 7.76 4.87 2.09
CA LYS A 36 7.71 5.30 0.68
C LYS A 36 9.07 5.24 -0.01
N LYS A 37 10.15 5.64 0.68
CA LYS A 37 11.52 5.52 0.15
C LYS A 37 11.95 4.06 -0.04
N LEU A 38 11.56 3.17 0.88
CA LEU A 38 11.93 1.76 0.82
C LEU A 38 11.08 0.95 -0.17
N LEU A 39 9.85 1.39 -0.45
CA LEU A 39 8.96 0.81 -1.45
C LEU A 39 9.55 0.92 -2.87
N GLY A 40 10.34 1.97 -3.11
CA GLY A 40 11.07 2.18 -4.36
C GLY A 40 10.17 2.69 -5.47
N ASP A 41 10.41 2.19 -6.68
CA ASP A 41 9.77 2.65 -7.91
C ASP A 41 8.26 2.37 -7.94
N ARG A 42 7.57 3.15 -8.77
CA ARG A 42 6.15 2.99 -9.03
C ARG A 42 5.93 1.73 -9.85
N LYS A 43 5.20 0.79 -9.28
CA LYS A 43 4.79 -0.48 -9.90
C LYS A 43 3.33 -0.71 -9.61
N SER A 44 2.63 -1.41 -10.49
CA SER A 44 1.23 -1.81 -10.25
C SER A 44 1.05 -2.50 -8.89
N GLU A 45 1.99 -3.35 -8.50
CA GLU A 45 2.03 -4.02 -7.18
C GLU A 45 2.14 -3.06 -5.98
N ASN A 46 2.68 -1.86 -6.19
CA ASN A 46 2.85 -0.84 -5.16
C ASN A 46 1.67 0.15 -5.14
N SER A 47 0.80 0.13 -6.15
CA SER A 47 -0.39 0.99 -6.23
C SER A 47 -1.49 0.63 -5.21
N TRP A 48 -1.38 -0.52 -4.54
CA TRP A 48 -2.25 -0.87 -3.41
C TRP A 48 -2.03 0.02 -2.19
N PHE A 49 -0.88 0.69 -2.11
CA PHE A 49 -0.59 1.64 -1.04
C PHE A 49 -1.15 3.02 -1.37
N VAL A 50 -2.12 3.46 -0.57
CA VAL A 50 -2.91 4.65 -0.85
C VAL A 50 -2.78 5.71 0.24
N ASN A 51 -3.15 6.95 -0.06
CA ASN A 51 -3.28 7.97 0.98
C ASN A 51 -4.53 7.71 1.84
N ALA A 52 -4.48 8.11 3.11
CA ALA A 52 -5.62 7.94 4.02
C ALA A 52 -6.78 8.89 3.70
N GLY A 53 -6.49 10.05 3.09
CA GLY A 53 -7.50 11.08 2.80
C GLY A 53 -8.36 10.79 1.58
N ALA A 54 -7.77 10.32 0.47
CA ALA A 54 -8.49 10.07 -0.78
C ALA A 54 -8.64 8.57 -1.11
N GLY A 55 -7.90 7.68 -0.44
CA GLY A 55 -7.90 6.25 -0.78
C GLY A 55 -7.25 5.95 -2.14
N GLU A 56 -6.42 6.88 -2.61
CA GLU A 56 -5.77 6.83 -3.93
C GLU A 56 -4.24 6.66 -3.82
N PRO A 57 -3.62 5.90 -4.75
CA PRO A 57 -2.17 5.83 -4.85
C PRO A 57 -1.61 7.14 -5.41
N VAL A 58 -0.62 7.71 -4.72
CA VAL A 58 -0.12 9.05 -5.03
C VAL A 58 0.95 9.00 -6.12
N GLY A 59 0.69 9.68 -7.24
CA GLY A 59 1.64 9.82 -8.34
C GLY A 59 1.63 8.66 -9.33
N TYR A 60 0.58 7.84 -9.34
CA TYR A 60 0.36 6.79 -10.33
C TYR A 60 -0.59 7.29 -11.42
N ALA A 61 -0.20 7.14 -12.68
CA ALA A 61 -1.13 7.24 -13.79
C ALA A 61 -2.08 6.04 -13.81
N ASP A 62 -3.24 6.17 -14.46
CA ASP A 62 -4.25 5.10 -14.44
C ASP A 62 -3.77 3.78 -15.04
N ASN A 63 -2.87 3.84 -16.02
CA ASN A 63 -2.23 2.66 -16.62
C ASN A 63 -1.11 2.04 -15.75
N GLU A 64 -0.63 2.76 -14.73
CA GLU A 64 0.35 2.25 -13.75
C GLU A 64 -0.32 1.60 -12.54
N LYS A 65 -1.62 1.80 -12.36
CA LYS A 65 -2.40 1.23 -11.27
C LYS A 65 -2.66 -0.26 -11.51
N HIS A 66 -2.84 -1.01 -10.43
CA HIS A 66 -3.27 -2.40 -10.53
C HIS A 66 -4.71 -2.45 -11.08
N ALA A 67 -4.99 -3.33 -12.06
CA ALA A 67 -6.32 -3.44 -12.65
C ALA A 67 -7.43 -3.74 -11.61
N ASP A 68 -7.08 -4.53 -10.59
CA ASP A 68 -7.97 -4.86 -9.47
C ASP A 68 -8.02 -3.80 -8.35
N LEU A 69 -7.37 -2.65 -8.48
CA LEU A 69 -7.23 -1.67 -7.38
C LEU A 69 -8.58 -1.24 -6.78
N TYR A 70 -9.59 -1.09 -7.64
CA TYR A 70 -10.94 -0.68 -7.28
C TYR A 70 -11.94 -1.83 -7.15
N ARG A 71 -11.46 -3.09 -7.21
CA ARG A 71 -12.33 -4.26 -7.08
C ARG A 71 -13.04 -4.31 -5.74
N THR A 72 -12.42 -3.77 -4.69
CA THR A 72 -12.97 -3.71 -3.34
C THR A 72 -13.00 -2.27 -2.84
N THR A 73 -14.04 -1.90 -2.09
CA THR A 73 -14.15 -0.56 -1.46
C THR A 73 -13.45 -0.47 -0.11
N ARG A 74 -13.09 -1.62 0.48
CA ARG A 74 -12.42 -1.70 1.79
C ARG A 74 -10.98 -1.24 1.69
N ILE A 75 -10.56 -0.40 2.63
CA ILE A 75 -9.17 0.07 2.78
C ILE A 75 -8.70 -0.26 4.19
N ILE A 76 -7.51 -0.83 4.31
CA ILE A 76 -6.85 -1.08 5.60
C ILE A 76 -6.25 0.25 6.08
N THR A 77 -6.91 0.85 7.06
CA THR A 77 -6.55 2.16 7.65
C THR A 77 -5.99 2.06 9.07
N SER A 78 -6.07 0.89 9.72
CA SER A 78 -5.47 0.62 11.03
C SER A 78 -4.65 -0.67 10.98
N ALA A 79 -3.51 -0.68 11.69
CA ALA A 79 -2.67 -1.87 11.82
C ALA A 79 -3.33 -2.94 12.71
N GLU A 80 -4.32 -2.54 13.50
CA GLU A 80 -5.28 -3.44 14.13
C GLU A 80 -6.22 -3.96 13.03
N VAL A 81 -5.83 -5.07 12.40
CA VAL A 81 -6.79 -5.83 11.58
C VAL A 81 -7.55 -6.75 12.54
N PRO A 82 -8.89 -6.63 12.63
CA PRO A 82 -9.73 -7.54 13.41
C PRO A 82 -9.80 -8.94 12.80
#